data_AF-A0A2J4R686-F1
#
_entry.id   AF-A0A2J4R686-F1
#
_cell.length_a   1.000
_cell.length_b   1.000
_cell.length_c   1.000
_cell.angle_alpha   90.00
_cell.angle_beta   90.00
_cell.angle_gamma   90.00
#
_symmetry.space_group_name_H-M   'P 1'
#
loop_
_entity.id
_entity.type
_entity.pdbx_description
1 polymer ?
#
loop_
_entity_poly.entity_id
_entity_poly.type
_entity_poly.pdbx_seq_one_letter_code
_entity_poly.pdbx_strand_id
1 'polypeptide(L)'
;MHEIFTMLLAVFDRAALMLICLFFLIRLRLFRELLHKSAHTPKELLAVTAIFSLFALFSTWSGVPVEGSLVNVRIIAVMSGGILFGPWVGAIVGAIAGVHRYLIDIDGVTAVPCFITSIVAGLLSGFIGRKVPKAQRWKAGILAGMLCETLTMILVIVWAPSFALGIDIVSKIGIPMILGSVCIGFIVLLVQSVEGEKEASAARQAKLALDIANKTLPLFRHVNSESLRQVCDIIRRDISADAVAITNTQHVMAYVGVGEINYRDNDDFISPTTQQAIRYGKIIIKNNDEAHRTPEIHSMLVIPLWEKGVVTGTLKIYYCHAHRITSSLQEMAVGLSQIISTQLEVSRAEQLREMANKAELRALQSKINPHFLFNALNAISSSIRMNPDTARQLIFNLSRYLRYNIELKDDEQIDIKRELYQIKDYIAIEQARFGDKLTVIYDIDDEVSFMIPSLLIQPLVENAIVHGIQPCKGKGVVTIGINECGNRVRIS
;
A
#
# COMPACT_ATOMS: atom_id res chain seq x y z
N MET A 1 -39.70 36.14 -36.69
CA MET A 1 -39.67 35.80 -35.25
C MET A 1 -40.34 34.45 -34.97
N HIS A 2 -41.59 34.24 -35.36
CA HIS A 2 -42.29 32.96 -35.11
C HIS A 2 -41.59 31.75 -35.79
N GLU A 3 -41.19 31.86 -37.05
CA GLU A 3 -40.49 30.79 -37.79
C GLU A 3 -39.09 30.46 -37.24
N ILE A 4 -38.33 31.46 -36.79
CA ILE A 4 -37.01 31.23 -36.17
C ILE A 4 -37.19 30.46 -34.86
N PHE A 5 -38.24 30.78 -34.09
CA PHE A 5 -38.52 30.11 -32.83
C PHE A 5 -38.98 28.66 -33.02
N THR A 6 -39.82 28.38 -34.03
CA THR A 6 -40.22 27.00 -34.35
C THR A 6 -39.04 26.17 -34.86
N MET A 7 -38.15 26.75 -35.67
CA MET A 7 -36.92 26.08 -36.10
C MET A 7 -35.94 25.85 -34.95
N LEU A 8 -35.83 26.80 -34.02
CA LEU A 8 -35.04 26.64 -32.80
C LEU A 8 -35.54 25.45 -31.98
N LEU A 9 -36.84 25.37 -31.71
CA LEU A 9 -37.44 24.25 -30.99
C LEU A 9 -37.18 22.92 -31.70
N ALA A 10 -37.37 22.86 -33.01
CA ALA A 10 -37.13 21.64 -33.78
C ALA A 10 -35.66 21.17 -33.68
N VAL A 11 -34.70 22.08 -33.75
CA VAL A 11 -33.26 21.78 -33.57
C VAL A 11 -32.98 21.26 -32.16
N PHE A 12 -33.54 21.92 -31.13
CA PHE A 12 -33.38 21.49 -29.75
C PHE A 12 -34.03 20.14 -29.47
N ASP A 13 -35.21 19.84 -30.01
CA ASP A 13 -35.87 18.55 -29.86
C ASP A 13 -35.01 17.40 -30.41
N ARG A 14 -34.38 17.59 -31.58
CA ARG A 14 -33.46 16.59 -32.15
C ARG A 14 -32.19 16.44 -31.33
N ALA A 15 -31.62 17.54 -30.85
CA ALA A 15 -30.44 17.51 -29.98
C ALA A 15 -30.76 16.85 -28.63
N ALA A 16 -31.94 17.09 -28.06
CA ALA A 16 -32.42 16.50 -26.82
C ALA A 16 -32.61 14.99 -26.96
N LEU A 17 -33.22 14.53 -28.06
CA LEU A 17 -33.34 13.10 -28.37
C LEU A 17 -31.96 12.42 -28.39
N MET A 18 -30.97 13.04 -29.04
CA MET A 18 -29.62 12.51 -29.07
C MET A 18 -28.98 12.47 -27.67
N LEU A 19 -29.18 13.50 -26.84
CA LEU A 19 -28.68 13.55 -25.47
C LEU A 19 -29.34 12.47 -24.59
N ILE A 20 -30.63 12.21 -24.77
CA ILE A 20 -31.37 11.13 -24.09
C ILE A 20 -30.81 9.77 -24.51
N CYS A 21 -30.64 9.52 -25.81
CA CYS A 21 -30.06 8.27 -26.29
C CYS A 21 -28.66 8.04 -25.72
N LEU A 22 -27.82 9.08 -25.72
CA LEU A 22 -26.48 9.00 -25.15
C LEU A 22 -26.51 8.75 -23.63
N PHE A 23 -27.43 9.39 -22.90
CA PHE A 23 -27.60 9.16 -21.46
C PHE A 23 -27.91 7.70 -21.14
N PHE A 24 -28.83 7.07 -21.87
CA PHE A 24 -29.12 5.63 -21.69
C PHE A 24 -27.92 4.77 -22.08
N LEU A 25 -27.23 5.13 -23.16
CA LEU A 25 -26.07 4.40 -23.64
C LEU A 25 -24.90 4.45 -22.63
N ILE A 26 -24.71 5.57 -21.94
CA ILE A 26 -23.75 5.72 -20.82
C ILE A 26 -24.09 4.84 -19.63
N ARG A 27 -25.37 4.50 -19.40
CA ARG A 27 -25.77 3.56 -18.34
C ARG A 27 -25.49 2.10 -18.67
N LEU A 28 -25.25 1.77 -19.94
CA LEU A 28 -24.86 0.41 -20.33
C LEU A 28 -23.42 0.14 -19.86
N ARG A 29 -23.24 -0.98 -19.14
CA ARG A 29 -21.94 -1.37 -18.56
C ARG A 29 -20.82 -1.37 -19.59
N LEU A 30 -21.08 -1.94 -20.77
CA LEU A 30 -20.09 -2.05 -21.85
C LEU A 30 -19.60 -0.67 -22.32
N PHE A 31 -20.51 0.29 -22.50
CA PHE A 31 -20.12 1.63 -22.93
C PHE A 31 -19.45 2.44 -21.83
N ARG A 32 -19.89 2.28 -20.59
CA ARG A 32 -19.20 2.89 -19.44
C ARG A 32 -17.77 2.37 -19.33
N GLU A 33 -17.54 1.07 -19.52
CA GLU A 33 -16.19 0.49 -19.55
C GLU A 33 -15.33 1.06 -20.68
N LEU A 34 -15.92 1.32 -21.87
CA LEU A 34 -15.24 2.01 -22.97
C LEU A 34 -14.79 3.42 -22.55
N LEU A 35 -15.66 4.22 -21.95
CA LEU A 35 -15.35 5.58 -21.50
C LEU A 35 -14.19 5.66 -20.49
N HIS A 36 -14.01 4.62 -19.68
CA HIS A 36 -13.01 4.62 -18.61
C HIS A 36 -11.59 4.26 -19.06
N LYS A 37 -11.39 3.74 -20.28
CA LYS A 37 -10.06 3.36 -20.76
C LYS A 37 -9.31 4.58 -21.29
N SER A 38 -8.08 4.78 -20.85
CA SER A 38 -7.17 5.79 -21.40
C SER A 38 -6.65 5.41 -22.80
N ALA A 39 -6.62 4.11 -23.11
CA ALA A 39 -6.26 3.57 -24.42
C ALA A 39 -7.31 2.55 -24.87
N HIS A 40 -7.89 2.78 -26.04
CA HIS A 40 -8.87 1.87 -26.64
C HIS A 40 -8.18 0.92 -27.60
N THR A 41 -8.63 -0.33 -27.60
CA THR A 41 -8.24 -1.30 -28.64
C THR A 41 -8.87 -0.91 -29.98
N PRO A 42 -8.31 -1.36 -31.13
CA PRO A 42 -8.89 -1.06 -32.44
C PRO A 42 -10.36 -1.47 -32.58
N LYS A 43 -10.76 -2.59 -31.96
CA LYS A 43 -12.15 -3.07 -31.97
C LYS A 43 -13.10 -2.12 -31.22
N GLU A 44 -12.65 -1.61 -30.08
CA GLU A 44 -13.39 -0.66 -29.25
C GLU A 44 -13.53 0.69 -29.96
N LEU A 45 -12.44 1.17 -30.58
CA LEU A 45 -12.46 2.39 -31.40
C LEU A 45 -13.43 2.26 -32.57
N LEU A 46 -13.46 1.10 -33.24
CA LEU A 46 -14.39 0.80 -34.31
C LEU A 46 -15.84 0.81 -33.82
N ALA A 47 -16.12 0.18 -32.68
CA ALA A 47 -17.46 0.17 -32.09
C ALA A 47 -17.96 1.59 -31.74
N VAL A 48 -17.12 2.40 -31.11
CA VAL A 48 -17.45 3.81 -30.80
C VAL A 48 -17.66 4.62 -32.08
N THR A 49 -16.79 4.44 -33.09
CA THR A 49 -16.92 5.10 -34.39
C THR A 49 -18.25 4.73 -35.06
N ALA A 50 -18.66 3.46 -35.00
CA ALA A 50 -19.96 3.02 -35.53
C ALA A 50 -21.13 3.66 -34.79
N ILE A 51 -21.08 3.74 -33.44
CA ILE A 51 -22.13 4.37 -32.63
C ILE A 51 -22.28 5.86 -32.98
N PHE A 52 -21.18 6.61 -33.04
CA PHE A 52 -21.23 8.05 -33.36
C PHE A 52 -21.56 8.32 -34.82
N SER A 53 -21.18 7.42 -35.73
CA SER A 53 -21.64 7.47 -37.12
C SER A 53 -23.15 7.28 -37.18
N LEU A 54 -23.70 6.27 -36.49
CA LEU A 54 -25.14 6.05 -36.44
C LEU A 54 -25.89 7.27 -35.90
N PHE A 55 -25.39 7.91 -34.83
CA PHE A 55 -25.96 9.16 -34.34
C PHE A 55 -25.90 10.28 -35.38
N ALA A 56 -24.76 10.47 -36.05
CA ALA A 56 -24.59 11.50 -37.08
C ALA A 56 -25.52 11.28 -38.29
N LEU A 57 -25.72 10.02 -38.69
CA LEU A 57 -26.65 9.63 -39.75
C LEU A 57 -28.11 9.86 -39.31
N PHE A 58 -28.47 9.40 -38.10
CA PHE A 58 -29.80 9.60 -37.53
C PHE A 58 -30.15 11.10 -37.42
N SER A 59 -29.20 11.94 -36.99
CA SER A 59 -29.39 13.40 -36.95
C SER A 59 -29.65 14.02 -38.33
N THR A 60 -29.18 13.37 -39.40
CA THR A 60 -29.44 13.81 -40.78
C THR A 60 -30.82 13.33 -41.23
N TRP A 61 -31.20 12.09 -40.96
CA TRP A 61 -32.54 11.56 -41.29
C TRP A 61 -33.67 12.24 -40.52
N SER A 62 -33.42 12.66 -39.27
CA SER A 62 -34.37 13.43 -38.48
C SER A 62 -34.40 14.92 -38.83
N GLY A 63 -33.71 15.32 -39.90
CA GLY A 63 -33.59 16.72 -40.31
C GLY A 63 -34.92 17.32 -40.76
N VAL A 64 -35.03 18.65 -40.66
CA VAL A 64 -36.24 19.39 -41.04
C VAL A 64 -36.01 20.06 -42.41
N PRO A 65 -36.87 19.79 -43.41
CA PRO A 65 -36.76 20.45 -44.70
C PRO A 65 -37.18 21.92 -44.61
N VAL A 66 -36.35 22.82 -45.15
CA VAL A 66 -36.58 24.27 -45.21
C VAL A 66 -36.09 24.76 -46.57
N GLU A 67 -37.00 25.15 -47.46
CA GLU A 67 -36.70 25.79 -48.76
C GLU A 67 -35.60 25.10 -49.59
N GLY A 68 -35.76 23.79 -49.79
CA GLY A 68 -34.79 22.99 -50.55
C GLY A 68 -33.48 22.69 -49.81
N SER A 69 -33.42 22.97 -48.51
CA SER A 69 -32.34 22.61 -47.59
C SER A 69 -32.84 21.68 -46.48
N LEU A 70 -31.93 20.92 -45.87
CA LEU A 70 -32.22 20.04 -44.73
C LEU A 70 -31.48 20.49 -43.47
N VAL A 71 -32.20 21.08 -42.53
CA VAL A 71 -31.68 21.50 -41.22
C VAL A 71 -31.43 20.27 -40.36
N ASN A 72 -30.20 20.08 -39.89
CA ASN A 72 -29.80 18.90 -39.13
C ASN A 72 -28.79 19.26 -38.03
N VAL A 73 -28.67 18.39 -37.03
CA VAL A 73 -27.80 18.57 -35.84
C VAL A 73 -26.57 17.67 -35.84
N ARG A 74 -26.10 17.28 -37.03
CA ARG A 74 -25.06 16.27 -37.23
C ARG A 74 -23.70 16.65 -36.66
N ILE A 75 -23.34 17.94 -36.73
CA ILE A 75 -22.06 18.43 -36.18
C ILE A 75 -21.94 18.09 -34.69
N ILE A 76 -23.07 18.01 -33.96
CA ILE A 76 -23.06 17.68 -32.54
C ILE A 76 -22.50 16.27 -32.30
N ALA A 77 -22.91 15.28 -33.10
CA ALA A 77 -22.39 13.91 -33.01
C ALA A 77 -20.93 13.81 -33.45
N VAL A 78 -20.57 14.42 -34.59
CA VAL A 78 -19.20 14.43 -35.13
C VAL A 78 -18.23 15.06 -34.12
N MET A 79 -18.56 16.26 -33.64
CA MET A 79 -17.69 17.03 -32.76
C MET A 79 -17.55 16.36 -31.39
N SER A 80 -18.65 15.88 -30.81
CA SER A 80 -18.62 15.20 -29.51
C SER A 80 -17.81 13.90 -29.58
N GLY A 81 -17.99 13.11 -30.65
CA GLY A 81 -17.25 11.86 -30.85
C GLY A 81 -15.74 12.07 -30.95
N GLY A 82 -15.30 13.08 -31.71
CA GLY A 82 -13.86 13.38 -31.85
C GLY A 82 -13.22 13.98 -30.58
N ILE A 83 -13.94 14.81 -29.83
CA ILE A 83 -13.44 15.41 -28.58
C ILE A 83 -13.24 14.34 -27.50
N LEU A 84 -14.18 13.39 -27.41
CA LEU A 84 -14.20 12.36 -26.37
C LEU A 84 -13.25 11.21 -26.70
N PHE A 85 -13.28 10.70 -27.93
CA PHE A 85 -12.61 9.44 -28.31
C PHE A 85 -11.42 9.63 -29.26
N GLY A 86 -11.09 10.88 -29.58
CA GLY A 86 -9.87 11.25 -30.27
C GLY A 86 -10.02 11.45 -31.79
N PRO A 87 -8.90 11.76 -32.46
CA PRO A 87 -8.91 12.31 -33.82
C PRO A 87 -9.38 11.33 -34.90
N TRP A 88 -9.12 10.04 -34.73
CA TRP A 88 -9.56 9.02 -35.68
C TRP A 88 -11.08 8.88 -35.69
N VAL A 89 -11.72 8.89 -34.51
CA VAL A 89 -13.19 8.85 -34.41
C VAL A 89 -13.78 10.09 -35.07
N GLY A 90 -13.29 11.28 -34.72
CA GLY A 90 -13.77 12.53 -35.29
C GLY A 90 -13.65 12.56 -36.82
N ALA A 91 -12.47 12.22 -37.36
CA ALA A 91 -12.23 12.23 -38.80
C ALA A 91 -13.11 11.23 -39.57
N ILE A 92 -13.22 9.99 -39.08
CA ILE A 92 -14.01 8.95 -39.75
C ILE A 92 -15.50 9.27 -39.67
N VAL A 93 -16.01 9.64 -38.50
CA VAL A 93 -17.43 10.02 -38.33
C VAL A 93 -17.75 11.25 -39.17
N GLY A 94 -16.87 12.25 -39.21
CA GLY A 94 -17.04 13.45 -40.04
C GLY A 94 -17.09 13.13 -41.53
N ALA A 95 -16.22 12.24 -42.02
CA ALA A 95 -16.22 11.78 -43.41
C ALA A 95 -17.50 11.00 -43.75
N ILE A 96 -17.88 10.00 -42.95
CA ILE A 96 -19.10 9.20 -43.17
C ILE A 96 -20.34 10.10 -43.18
N ALA A 97 -20.45 10.97 -42.18
CA ALA A 97 -21.60 11.83 -42.02
C ALA A 97 -21.66 12.94 -43.09
N GLY A 98 -20.50 13.42 -43.56
CA GLY A 98 -20.40 14.32 -44.70
C GLY A 98 -20.86 13.66 -45.99
N VAL A 99 -20.26 12.51 -46.35
CA VAL A 99 -20.58 11.75 -47.57
C VAL A 99 -22.06 11.40 -47.60
N HIS A 100 -22.61 10.89 -46.50
CA HIS A 100 -24.02 10.53 -46.43
C HIS A 100 -24.96 11.71 -46.69
N ARG A 101 -24.68 12.90 -46.15
CA ARG A 101 -25.49 14.10 -46.42
C ARG A 101 -25.44 14.51 -47.88
N TYR A 102 -24.26 14.42 -48.49
CA TYR A 102 -24.09 14.72 -49.91
C TYR A 102 -24.91 13.76 -50.77
N LEU A 103 -24.89 12.46 -50.45
CA LEU A 103 -25.63 11.43 -51.20
C LEU A 103 -27.15 11.53 -51.06
N ILE A 104 -27.67 12.04 -49.95
CA ILE A 104 -29.13 12.18 -49.73
C ILE A 104 -29.74 13.24 -50.67
N ASP A 105 -28.96 14.23 -51.10
CA ASP A 105 -29.47 15.48 -51.68
C ASP A 105 -28.39 16.08 -52.59
N ILE A 106 -28.01 15.33 -53.62
CA ILE A 106 -26.83 15.63 -54.45
C ILE A 106 -26.90 17.03 -55.08
N ASP A 107 -28.11 17.48 -55.41
CA ASP A 107 -28.38 18.80 -56.00
C ASP A 107 -28.84 19.85 -54.97
N GLY A 108 -28.83 19.50 -53.69
CA GLY A 108 -29.26 20.38 -52.61
C GLY A 108 -28.27 21.50 -52.34
N VAL A 109 -28.81 22.71 -52.13
CA VAL A 109 -28.02 23.94 -51.90
C VAL A 109 -27.06 23.81 -50.70
N THR A 110 -27.39 22.95 -49.73
CA THR A 110 -26.58 22.77 -48.51
C THR A 110 -25.76 21.48 -48.47
N ALA A 111 -25.81 20.67 -49.52
CA ALA A 111 -25.14 19.36 -49.56
C ALA A 111 -23.60 19.48 -49.51
N VAL A 112 -23.02 20.29 -50.39
CA VAL A 112 -21.56 20.51 -50.44
C VAL A 112 -21.05 21.32 -49.24
N PRO A 113 -21.68 22.44 -48.83
CA PRO A 113 -21.32 23.14 -47.59
C PRO A 113 -21.27 22.22 -46.37
N CYS A 114 -22.32 21.42 -46.14
CA CYS A 114 -22.36 20.50 -45.02
C CYS A 114 -21.38 19.33 -45.13
N PHE A 115 -21.02 18.89 -46.34
CA PHE A 115 -19.97 17.88 -46.55
C PHE A 115 -18.62 18.40 -46.05
N ILE A 116 -18.23 19.59 -46.51
CA ILE A 116 -16.96 20.23 -46.14
C ILE A 116 -16.91 20.47 -44.64
N THR A 117 -17.95 21.07 -44.05
CA THR A 117 -17.93 21.41 -42.62
C THR A 117 -17.98 20.19 -41.72
N SER A 118 -18.57 19.07 -42.15
CA SER A 118 -18.55 17.81 -41.39
C SER A 118 -17.14 17.23 -41.28
N ILE A 119 -16.35 17.28 -42.37
CA ILE A 119 -14.95 16.83 -42.35
C ILE A 119 -14.10 17.76 -41.48
N VAL A 120 -14.28 19.08 -41.63
CA VAL A 120 -13.58 20.09 -40.80
C VAL A 120 -13.90 19.90 -39.31
N ALA A 121 -15.17 19.72 -38.96
CA ALA A 121 -15.59 19.44 -37.58
C ALA A 121 -14.95 18.16 -37.03
N GLY A 122 -14.84 17.11 -37.84
CA GLY A 122 -14.18 15.85 -37.48
C GLY A 122 -12.69 16.02 -37.16
N LEU A 123 -11.97 16.80 -37.95
CA LEU A 123 -10.55 17.08 -37.71
C LEU A 123 -10.35 18.02 -36.51
N LEU A 124 -11.17 19.07 -36.41
CA LEU A 124 -11.09 20.06 -35.34
C LEU A 124 -11.42 19.47 -33.97
N SER A 125 -12.45 18.62 -33.89
CA SER A 125 -12.79 17.89 -32.66
C SER A 125 -11.65 17.00 -32.17
N GLY A 126 -10.99 16.30 -33.09
CA GLY A 126 -9.80 15.50 -32.81
C GLY A 126 -8.64 16.31 -32.25
N PHE A 127 -8.41 17.50 -32.82
CA PHE A 127 -7.40 18.43 -32.33
C PHE A 127 -7.72 18.91 -30.91
N ILE A 128 -8.98 19.28 -30.64
CA ILE A 128 -9.45 19.69 -29.31
C ILE A 128 -9.27 18.56 -28.31
N GLY A 129 -9.70 17.34 -28.65
CA GLY A 129 -9.56 16.16 -27.80
C GLY A 129 -8.11 15.86 -27.41
N ARG A 130 -7.13 16.22 -28.26
CA ARG A 130 -5.71 15.98 -28.02
C ARG A 130 -4.99 17.13 -27.31
N LYS A 131 -5.27 18.39 -27.67
CA LYS A 131 -4.51 19.56 -27.17
C LYS A 131 -5.18 20.31 -26.02
N VAL A 132 -6.50 20.20 -25.85
CA VAL A 132 -7.24 20.97 -24.83
C VAL A 132 -7.36 20.16 -23.52
N PRO A 133 -7.05 20.76 -22.35
CA PRO A 133 -7.24 20.11 -21.05
C PRO A 133 -8.69 19.64 -20.85
N LYS A 134 -8.89 18.45 -20.28
CA LYS A 134 -10.22 17.82 -20.10
C LYS A 134 -11.28 18.80 -19.56
N ALA A 135 -10.94 19.55 -18.50
CA ALA A 135 -11.85 20.51 -17.85
C ALA A 135 -12.37 21.64 -18.75
N GLN A 136 -11.67 21.95 -19.85
CA GLN A 136 -12.02 23.02 -20.79
C GLN A 136 -12.58 22.50 -22.12
N ARG A 137 -12.55 21.18 -22.36
CA ARG A 137 -13.00 20.58 -23.63
C ARG A 137 -14.45 20.91 -23.98
N TRP A 138 -15.32 21.02 -22.98
CA TRP A 138 -16.72 21.39 -23.22
C TRP A 138 -16.86 22.83 -23.75
N LYS A 139 -16.13 23.80 -23.19
CA LYS A 139 -16.12 25.19 -23.68
C LYS A 139 -15.54 25.28 -25.09
N ALA A 140 -14.41 24.62 -25.30
CA ALA A 140 -13.75 24.56 -26.60
C ALA A 140 -14.64 23.88 -27.66
N GLY A 141 -15.35 22.81 -27.28
CA GLY A 141 -16.29 22.10 -28.15
C GLY A 141 -17.49 22.96 -28.56
N ILE A 142 -18.08 23.74 -27.65
CA ILE A 142 -19.16 24.68 -27.98
C ILE A 142 -18.65 25.73 -28.97
N LEU A 143 -17.51 26.37 -28.67
CA LEU A 143 -16.95 27.42 -29.52
C LEU A 143 -16.60 26.88 -30.92
N ALA A 144 -15.96 25.71 -30.99
CA ALA A 144 -15.62 25.05 -32.24
C ALA A 144 -16.86 24.64 -33.05
N GLY A 145 -17.91 24.15 -32.38
CA GLY A 145 -19.19 23.86 -33.02
C GLY A 145 -19.82 25.11 -33.63
N MET A 146 -19.89 26.21 -32.87
CA MET A 146 -20.41 27.49 -33.34
C MET A 146 -19.61 28.04 -34.54
N LEU A 147 -18.28 27.92 -34.51
CA LEU A 147 -17.42 28.30 -35.63
C LEU A 147 -17.65 27.43 -36.86
N CYS A 148 -17.79 26.11 -36.69
CA CYS A 148 -18.11 25.20 -37.79
C CYS A 148 -19.48 25.51 -38.40
N GLU A 149 -20.50 25.80 -37.59
CA GLU A 149 -21.82 26.15 -38.12
C GLU A 149 -21.84 27.52 -38.80
N THR A 150 -21.09 28.48 -38.27
CA THR A 150 -20.91 29.79 -38.93
C THR A 150 -20.22 29.62 -40.28
N LEU A 151 -19.20 28.76 -40.37
CA LEU A 151 -18.59 28.39 -41.63
C LEU A 151 -19.60 27.73 -42.58
N THR A 152 -20.48 26.85 -42.08
CA THR A 152 -21.56 26.26 -42.88
C THR A 152 -22.44 27.36 -43.47
N MET A 153 -22.90 28.32 -42.67
CA MET A 153 -23.75 29.42 -43.14
C MET A 153 -23.09 30.27 -44.23
N ILE A 154 -21.80 30.59 -44.05
CA ILE A 154 -21.02 31.34 -45.06
C ILE A 154 -20.94 30.55 -46.36
N LEU A 155 -20.61 29.25 -46.28
CA LEU A 155 -20.52 28.38 -47.45
C LEU A 155 -21.88 28.22 -48.15
N VAL A 156 -23.00 28.16 -47.41
CA VAL A 156 -24.33 28.10 -48.00
C VAL A 156 -24.64 29.35 -48.83
N ILE A 157 -24.28 30.55 -48.35
CA ILE A 157 -24.49 31.80 -49.11
C ILE A 157 -23.64 31.82 -50.39
N VAL A 158 -22.38 31.37 -50.30
CA VAL A 158 -21.44 31.38 -51.43
C VAL A 158 -21.79 30.31 -52.47
N TRP A 159 -22.31 29.15 -52.04
CA TRP A 159 -22.60 28.01 -52.91
C TRP A 159 -24.02 28.04 -53.50
N ALA A 160 -24.91 28.90 -52.97
CA ALA A 160 -26.27 28.99 -53.45
C ALA A 160 -26.34 29.48 -54.91
N PRO A 161 -27.27 28.94 -55.73
CA PRO A 161 -27.49 29.38 -57.11
C PRO A 161 -27.77 30.88 -57.23
N SER A 162 -28.36 31.49 -56.19
CA SER A 162 -28.53 32.93 -56.07
C SER A 162 -28.21 33.39 -54.65
N PHE A 163 -27.61 34.58 -54.54
CA PHE A 163 -27.27 35.19 -53.25
C PHE A 163 -28.52 35.44 -52.38
N ALA A 164 -29.65 35.78 -53.00
CA ALA A 164 -30.91 35.98 -52.31
C ALA A 164 -31.43 34.69 -51.66
N LEU A 165 -31.35 33.55 -52.36
CA LEU A 165 -31.75 32.25 -51.81
C LEU A 165 -30.84 31.83 -50.65
N GLY A 166 -29.53 32.05 -50.77
CA GLY A 166 -28.57 31.76 -49.70
C GLY A 166 -28.86 32.55 -48.43
N ILE A 167 -29.14 33.85 -48.55
CA ILE A 167 -29.52 34.70 -47.41
C ILE A 167 -30.85 34.24 -46.80
N ASP A 168 -31.85 33.92 -47.62
CA ASP A 168 -33.17 33.51 -47.13
C ASP A 168 -33.08 32.23 -46.28
N ILE A 169 -32.36 31.22 -46.79
CA ILE A 169 -32.08 29.97 -46.05
C ILE A 169 -31.36 30.28 -44.75
N VAL A 170 -30.24 31.03 -44.79
CA VAL A 170 -29.43 31.32 -43.59
C VAL A 170 -30.20 32.15 -42.56
N SER A 171 -31.08 33.05 -42.97
CA SER A 171 -31.90 33.86 -42.06
C SER A 171 -32.85 33.02 -41.20
N LYS A 172 -33.30 31.87 -41.74
CA LYS A 172 -34.22 30.93 -41.07
C LYS A 172 -33.48 29.92 -40.19
N ILE A 173 -32.31 29.46 -40.63
CA ILE A 173 -31.62 28.30 -40.01
C ILE A 173 -30.36 28.67 -39.21
N GLY A 174 -29.74 29.82 -39.49
CA GLY A 174 -28.42 30.16 -38.97
C GLY A 174 -28.37 30.28 -37.44
N ILE A 175 -29.27 31.08 -36.85
CA ILE A 175 -29.33 31.26 -35.39
C ILE A 175 -29.65 29.93 -34.68
N PRO A 176 -30.71 29.19 -35.07
CA PRO A 176 -30.99 27.87 -34.50
C PRO A 176 -29.81 26.89 -34.51
N MET A 177 -29.11 26.76 -35.64
CA MET A 177 -28.02 25.80 -35.78
C MET A 177 -26.78 26.20 -34.97
N ILE A 178 -26.42 27.49 -34.96
CA ILE A 178 -25.28 27.99 -34.18
C ILE A 178 -25.55 27.82 -32.68
N LEU A 179 -26.74 28.19 -32.19
CA LEU A 179 -27.11 28.01 -30.77
C LEU A 179 -27.20 26.53 -30.38
N GLY A 180 -27.66 25.67 -31.29
CA GLY A 180 -27.70 24.22 -31.08
C GLY A 180 -26.34 23.59 -30.77
N SER A 181 -25.23 24.24 -31.16
CA SER A 181 -23.87 23.79 -30.84
C SER A 181 -23.56 23.75 -29.33
N VAL A 182 -24.36 24.42 -28.48
CA VAL A 182 -24.25 24.32 -27.01
C VAL A 182 -24.39 22.87 -26.52
N CYS A 183 -25.20 22.04 -27.21
CA CYS A 183 -25.40 20.64 -26.86
C CYS A 183 -24.13 19.78 -26.95
N ILE A 184 -23.13 20.20 -27.74
CA ILE A 184 -21.79 19.55 -27.76
C ILE A 184 -21.18 19.63 -26.36
N GLY A 185 -21.25 20.80 -25.73
CA GLY A 185 -20.74 21.00 -24.38
C GLY A 185 -21.47 20.15 -23.35
N PHE A 186 -22.80 20.04 -23.44
CA PHE A 186 -23.58 19.18 -22.54
C PHE A 186 -23.23 17.70 -22.69
N ILE A 187 -23.04 17.22 -23.92
CA ILE A 187 -22.62 15.83 -24.16
C ILE A 187 -21.23 15.59 -23.59
N VAL A 188 -20.28 16.49 -23.82
CA VAL A 188 -18.92 16.37 -23.28
C VAL A 188 -18.95 16.40 -21.75
N LEU A 189 -19.71 17.29 -21.13
CA LEU A 189 -19.88 17.36 -19.66
C LEU A 189 -20.52 16.09 -19.10
N LEU A 190 -21.58 15.58 -19.73
CA LEU A 190 -22.28 14.37 -19.30
C LEU A 190 -21.36 13.15 -19.31
N VAL A 191 -20.51 13.02 -20.33
CA VAL A 191 -19.54 11.93 -20.41
C VAL A 191 -18.41 12.12 -19.38
N GLN A 192 -17.90 13.34 -19.23
CA GLN A 192 -16.84 13.65 -18.27
C GLN A 192 -17.28 13.49 -16.80
N SER A 193 -18.55 13.76 -16.47
CA SER A 193 -19.05 13.56 -15.11
C SER A 193 -19.01 12.09 -14.69
N VAL A 194 -19.27 11.17 -15.63
CA VAL A 194 -19.17 9.73 -15.36
C VAL A 194 -17.72 9.27 -15.16
N GLU A 195 -16.76 9.86 -15.87
CA GLU A 195 -15.34 9.61 -15.62
C GLU A 195 -14.90 10.11 -14.22
N GLY A 196 -15.30 11.31 -13.84
CA GLY A 196 -14.89 11.95 -12.57
C GLY A 196 -15.39 11.24 -11.31
N GLU A 197 -16.57 10.61 -11.35
CA GLU A 197 -17.10 9.84 -10.22
C GLU A 197 -16.17 8.69 -9.79
N LYS A 198 -15.44 8.07 -10.73
CA LYS A 198 -14.51 6.97 -10.42
C LYS A 198 -13.24 7.47 -9.74
N GLU A 199 -12.64 8.55 -10.24
CA GLU A 199 -11.44 9.16 -9.64
C GLU A 199 -11.72 9.64 -8.21
N ALA A 200 -12.85 10.33 -8.02
CA ALA A 200 -13.29 10.76 -6.69
C ALA A 200 -13.55 9.58 -5.74
N SER A 201 -14.01 8.44 -6.27
CA SER A 201 -14.18 7.22 -5.47
C SER A 201 -12.85 6.58 -5.10
N ALA A 202 -11.88 6.51 -6.02
CA ALA A 202 -10.54 6.00 -5.75
C ALA A 202 -9.79 6.88 -4.71
N ALA A 203 -9.87 8.20 -4.84
CA ALA A 203 -9.29 9.13 -3.86
C ALA A 203 -9.92 8.96 -2.46
N ARG A 204 -11.24 8.78 -2.39
CA ARG A 204 -11.93 8.48 -1.12
C ARG A 204 -11.46 7.17 -0.49
N GLN A 205 -11.28 6.12 -1.30
CA GLN A 205 -10.76 4.83 -0.82
C GLN A 205 -9.32 4.91 -0.32
N ALA A 206 -8.44 5.62 -1.04
CA ALA A 206 -7.06 5.83 -0.60
C ALA A 206 -6.99 6.60 0.72
N LYS A 207 -7.81 7.65 0.86
CA LYS A 207 -7.94 8.40 2.12
C LYS A 207 -8.41 7.48 3.25
N LEU A 208 -9.42 6.66 3.02
CA LEU A 208 -9.95 5.73 4.02
C LEU A 208 -8.89 4.73 4.49
N ALA A 209 -8.13 4.11 3.58
CA ALA A 209 -7.03 3.21 3.95
C ALA A 209 -5.97 3.91 4.81
N LEU A 210 -5.59 5.14 4.46
CA LEU A 210 -4.61 5.92 5.21
C LEU A 210 -5.14 6.33 6.59
N ASP A 211 -6.40 6.74 6.69
CA ASP A 211 -7.05 7.10 7.95
C ASP A 211 -7.10 5.88 8.89
N ILE A 212 -7.47 4.70 8.38
CA ILE A 212 -7.43 3.44 9.13
C ILE A 212 -6.00 3.15 9.60
N ALA A 213 -5.03 3.18 8.68
CA ALA A 213 -3.63 2.90 9.00
C ALA A 213 -3.05 3.82 10.09
N ASN A 214 -3.43 5.10 10.08
CA ASN A 214 -3.03 6.08 11.09
C ASN A 214 -3.68 5.78 12.45
N LYS A 215 -4.96 5.41 12.47
CA LYS A 215 -5.67 5.01 13.70
C LYS A 215 -5.09 3.73 14.29
N THR A 216 -4.65 2.78 13.46
CA THR A 216 -4.11 1.49 13.91
C THR A 216 -2.63 1.55 14.29
N LEU A 217 -1.87 2.53 13.78
CA LEU A 217 -0.42 2.65 14.01
C LEU A 217 0.01 2.53 15.48
N PRO A 218 -0.63 3.20 16.47
CA PRO A 218 -0.22 3.09 17.87
C PRO A 218 -0.37 1.67 18.43
N LEU A 219 -1.31 0.89 17.89
CA LEU A 219 -1.64 -0.46 18.34
C LEU A 219 -0.58 -1.49 17.91
N PHE A 220 0.18 -1.20 16.85
CA PHE A 220 1.26 -2.08 16.39
C PHE A 220 2.56 -1.94 17.20
N ARG A 221 2.69 -0.98 18.14
CA ARG A 221 3.88 -0.88 19.00
C ARG A 221 4.06 -2.09 19.91
N HIS A 222 2.96 -2.69 20.36
CA HIS A 222 2.98 -3.88 21.22
C HIS A 222 1.91 -4.87 20.72
N VAL A 223 2.27 -5.64 19.70
CA VAL A 223 1.33 -6.58 19.07
C VAL A 223 1.00 -7.72 20.04
N ASN A 224 -0.25 -7.75 20.48
CA ASN A 224 -0.88 -8.81 21.27
C ASN A 224 -2.34 -9.00 20.83
N SER A 225 -3.04 -10.02 21.34
CA SER A 225 -4.41 -10.33 20.93
C SER A 225 -5.39 -9.16 21.14
N GLU A 226 -5.25 -8.40 22.24
CA GLU A 226 -6.10 -7.24 22.53
C GLU A 226 -5.89 -6.09 21.53
N SER A 227 -4.63 -5.74 21.24
CA SER A 227 -4.28 -4.72 20.26
C SER A 227 -4.78 -5.08 18.86
N LEU A 228 -4.64 -6.35 18.44
CA LEU A 228 -5.15 -6.84 17.15
C LEU A 228 -6.67 -6.83 17.10
N ARG A 229 -7.34 -7.10 18.22
CA ARG A 229 -8.80 -6.96 18.33
C ARG A 229 -9.24 -5.52 18.15
N GLN A 230 -8.54 -4.56 18.75
CA GLN A 230 -8.79 -3.13 18.54
C GLN A 230 -8.55 -2.72 17.07
N VAL A 231 -7.47 -3.22 16.45
CA VAL A 231 -7.21 -3.03 15.01
C VAL A 231 -8.37 -3.55 14.16
N CYS A 232 -8.81 -4.79 14.39
CA CYS A 232 -9.95 -5.39 13.69
C CYS A 232 -11.22 -4.55 13.87
N ASP A 233 -11.50 -4.04 15.06
CA ASP A 233 -12.69 -3.23 15.32
C ASP A 233 -12.63 -1.85 14.62
N ILE A 234 -11.46 -1.20 14.58
CA ILE A 234 -11.27 0.04 13.80
C ILE A 234 -11.54 -0.21 12.32
N ILE A 235 -10.90 -1.23 11.75
CA ILE A 235 -11.09 -1.60 10.34
C ILE A 235 -12.57 -1.87 10.08
N ARG A 236 -13.21 -2.70 10.92
CA ARG A 236 -14.63 -3.08 10.79
C ARG A 236 -15.55 -1.86 10.77
N ARG A 237 -15.37 -0.92 11.70
CA ARG A 237 -16.16 0.31 11.79
C ARG A 237 -15.96 1.21 10.58
N ASP A 238 -14.70 1.47 10.22
CA ASP A 238 -14.37 2.44 9.17
C ASP A 238 -14.77 1.96 7.76
N ILE A 239 -14.72 0.64 7.49
CA ILE A 239 -15.16 0.06 6.20
C ILE A 239 -16.61 -0.47 6.23
N SER A 240 -17.30 -0.30 7.37
CA SER A 240 -18.65 -0.81 7.61
C SER A 240 -18.79 -2.31 7.28
N ALA A 241 -17.80 -3.11 7.66
CA ALA A 241 -17.83 -4.57 7.53
C ALA A 241 -18.64 -5.20 8.66
N ASP A 242 -19.22 -6.37 8.39
CA ASP A 242 -19.97 -7.13 9.39
C ASP A 242 -19.02 -7.89 10.32
N ALA A 243 -17.87 -8.34 9.80
CA ALA A 243 -16.77 -8.86 10.60
C ALA A 243 -15.40 -8.60 9.97
N VAL A 244 -14.36 -8.57 10.81
CA VAL A 244 -12.95 -8.49 10.40
C VAL A 244 -12.13 -9.44 11.26
N ALA A 245 -11.15 -10.10 10.64
CA ALA A 245 -10.21 -10.95 11.35
C ALA A 245 -8.78 -10.79 10.85
N ILE A 246 -7.82 -10.96 11.76
CA ILE A 246 -6.39 -11.07 11.45
C ILE A 246 -5.92 -12.44 11.91
N THR A 247 -5.14 -13.13 11.08
CA THR A 247 -4.61 -14.47 11.36
C THR A 247 -3.10 -14.48 11.28
N ASN A 248 -2.48 -15.45 11.96
CA ASN A 248 -1.14 -15.90 11.58
C ASN A 248 -1.27 -17.04 10.54
N THR A 249 -0.23 -17.86 10.36
CA THR A 249 -0.23 -18.97 9.40
C THR A 249 -1.03 -20.21 9.81
N GLN A 250 -1.50 -20.27 11.07
CA GLN A 250 -2.15 -21.45 11.68
C GLN A 250 -3.46 -21.11 12.41
N HIS A 251 -3.51 -19.96 13.08
CA HIS A 251 -4.55 -19.54 14.00
C HIS A 251 -5.08 -18.12 13.71
N VAL A 252 -6.32 -17.88 14.10
CA VAL A 252 -6.98 -16.58 14.08
C VAL A 252 -6.56 -15.79 15.32
N MET A 253 -5.77 -14.74 15.13
CA MET A 253 -5.19 -13.94 16.22
C MET A 253 -6.22 -12.98 16.85
N ALA A 254 -7.14 -12.48 16.02
CA ALA A 254 -8.23 -11.62 16.41
C ALA A 254 -9.39 -11.76 15.43
N TYR A 255 -10.61 -11.80 15.95
CA TYR A 255 -11.86 -11.78 15.20
C TYR A 255 -12.83 -10.82 15.89
N VAL A 256 -13.46 -9.92 15.14
CA VAL A 256 -14.46 -8.98 15.66
C VAL A 256 -15.64 -8.92 14.71
N GLY A 257 -16.85 -9.08 15.24
CA GLY A 257 -18.12 -8.91 14.51
C GLY A 257 -18.97 -10.17 14.45
N VAL A 258 -19.78 -10.29 13.39
CA VAL A 258 -20.68 -11.44 13.17
C VAL A 258 -19.90 -12.75 13.13
N GLY A 259 -20.33 -13.75 13.90
CA GLY A 259 -19.67 -15.07 13.98
C GLY A 259 -18.50 -15.16 14.97
N GLU A 260 -18.24 -14.11 15.77
CA GLU A 260 -17.13 -14.12 16.74
C GLU A 260 -17.23 -15.25 17.78
N ILE A 261 -18.45 -15.63 18.18
CA ILE A 261 -18.70 -16.70 19.14
C ILE A 261 -18.13 -18.05 18.64
N ASN A 262 -18.03 -18.23 17.32
CA ASN A 262 -17.58 -19.48 16.70
C ASN A 262 -16.06 -19.67 16.72
N TYR A 263 -15.33 -18.70 17.31
CA TYR A 263 -13.88 -18.73 17.50
C TYR A 263 -13.50 -18.62 19.00
N ARG A 264 -14.44 -18.93 19.91
CA ARG A 264 -14.19 -19.06 21.35
C ARG A 264 -13.75 -20.50 21.69
N ASP A 265 -13.08 -20.68 22.83
CA ASP A 265 -12.68 -21.99 23.38
C ASP A 265 -11.58 -22.78 22.62
N ASN A 266 -10.49 -22.11 22.21
CA ASN A 266 -9.31 -22.71 21.55
C ASN A 266 -9.56 -23.41 20.20
N ASP A 267 -10.71 -23.20 19.55
CA ASP A 267 -10.95 -23.61 18.17
C ASP A 267 -10.74 -22.44 17.19
N ASP A 268 -9.51 -21.93 17.14
CA ASP A 268 -9.10 -20.75 16.38
C ASP A 268 -8.33 -21.10 15.09
N PHE A 269 -8.41 -22.34 14.61
CA PHE A 269 -7.73 -22.76 13.38
C PHE A 269 -8.19 -21.99 12.14
N ILE A 270 -7.25 -21.72 11.23
CA ILE A 270 -7.56 -21.05 9.97
C ILE A 270 -8.47 -21.91 9.07
N SER A 271 -9.36 -21.24 8.34
CA SER A 271 -10.25 -21.94 7.39
C SER A 271 -9.48 -22.44 6.16
N PRO A 272 -10.02 -23.43 5.41
CA PRO A 272 -9.41 -23.92 4.17
C PRO A 272 -9.16 -22.80 3.15
N THR A 273 -10.08 -21.83 3.06
CA THR A 273 -9.92 -20.62 2.22
C THR A 273 -8.72 -19.79 2.67
N THR A 274 -8.52 -19.60 3.98
CA THR A 274 -7.36 -18.88 4.51
C THR A 274 -6.06 -19.64 4.21
N GLN A 275 -6.05 -20.96 4.38
CA GLN A 275 -4.89 -21.79 4.08
C GLN A 275 -4.53 -21.73 2.59
N GLN A 276 -5.52 -21.69 1.70
CA GLN A 276 -5.32 -21.49 0.27
C GLN A 276 -4.67 -20.13 -0.03
N ALA A 277 -5.14 -19.04 0.60
CA ALA A 277 -4.59 -17.70 0.40
C ALA A 277 -3.12 -17.63 0.83
N ILE A 278 -2.77 -18.26 1.96
CA ILE A 278 -1.40 -18.35 2.46
C ILE A 278 -0.52 -19.17 1.52
N ARG A 279 -0.98 -20.37 1.12
CA ARG A 279 -0.19 -21.30 0.29
C ARG A 279 0.16 -20.73 -1.09
N TYR A 280 -0.79 -20.03 -1.72
CA TYR A 280 -0.59 -19.50 -3.06
C TYR A 280 -0.16 -18.03 -3.07
N GLY A 281 -0.17 -17.34 -1.92
CA GLY A 281 0.10 -15.91 -1.84
C GLY A 281 -0.89 -15.07 -2.66
N LYS A 282 -2.13 -15.54 -2.82
CA LYS A 282 -3.16 -14.87 -3.64
C LYS A 282 -4.30 -14.36 -2.79
N ILE A 283 -4.81 -13.19 -3.16
CA ILE A 283 -6.04 -12.64 -2.62
C ILE A 283 -7.19 -13.53 -3.07
N ILE A 284 -8.02 -13.97 -2.13
CA ILE A 284 -9.20 -14.78 -2.41
C ILE A 284 -10.45 -13.96 -2.14
N ILE A 285 -11.35 -13.97 -3.12
CA ILE A 285 -12.64 -13.26 -3.07
C ILE A 285 -13.73 -14.29 -3.30
N LYS A 286 -14.66 -14.39 -2.36
CA LYS A 286 -15.92 -15.11 -2.58
C LYS A 286 -17.05 -14.14 -2.28
N ASN A 287 -17.89 -13.84 -3.26
CA ASN A 287 -18.86 -12.74 -3.20
C ASN A 287 -20.31 -13.23 -3.32
N ASN A 288 -20.52 -14.53 -3.17
CA ASN A 288 -21.81 -15.22 -3.15
C ASN A 288 -21.59 -16.67 -2.66
N ASP A 289 -20.96 -16.81 -1.50
CA ASP A 289 -20.63 -18.12 -0.90
C ASP A 289 -20.63 -17.98 0.61
N GLU A 290 -20.97 -19.06 1.31
CA GLU A 290 -21.02 -19.07 2.77
C GLU A 290 -19.62 -19.12 3.38
N ALA A 291 -19.40 -18.38 4.47
CA ALA A 291 -18.15 -18.48 5.20
C ALA A 291 -18.08 -19.76 6.03
N HIS A 292 -16.87 -20.32 6.08
CA HIS A 292 -16.57 -21.45 6.95
C HIS A 292 -16.88 -21.07 8.40
N ARG A 293 -17.70 -21.89 9.06
CA ARG A 293 -18.20 -21.72 10.45
C ARG A 293 -19.16 -20.54 10.67
N THR A 294 -19.51 -19.74 9.66
CA THR A 294 -20.44 -18.60 9.82
C THR A 294 -21.32 -18.48 8.57
N PRO A 295 -22.41 -19.26 8.49
CA PRO A 295 -23.31 -19.28 7.33
C PRO A 295 -23.93 -17.93 7.01
N GLU A 296 -24.03 -17.04 7.99
CA GLU A 296 -24.58 -15.69 7.82
C GLU A 296 -23.72 -14.80 6.93
N ILE A 297 -22.44 -15.13 6.73
CA ILE A 297 -21.52 -14.38 5.87
C ILE A 297 -21.62 -14.93 4.45
N HIS A 298 -21.99 -14.07 3.51
CA HIS A 298 -22.14 -14.40 2.09
C HIS A 298 -21.09 -13.73 1.17
N SER A 299 -20.30 -12.79 1.71
CA SER A 299 -19.14 -12.22 1.00
C SER A 299 -17.91 -12.16 1.90
N MET A 300 -16.77 -12.63 1.40
CA MET A 300 -15.49 -12.60 2.10
C MET A 300 -14.34 -12.19 1.18
N LEU A 301 -13.40 -11.46 1.75
CA LEU A 301 -12.14 -11.06 1.15
C LEU A 301 -11.00 -11.51 2.08
N VAL A 302 -10.11 -12.36 1.57
CA VAL A 302 -8.95 -12.88 2.31
C VAL A 302 -7.68 -12.38 1.64
N ILE A 303 -6.90 -11.60 2.37
CA ILE A 303 -5.72 -10.88 1.86
C ILE A 303 -4.49 -11.36 2.61
N PRO A 304 -3.48 -11.92 1.93
CA PRO A 304 -2.23 -12.32 2.58
C PRO A 304 -1.45 -11.10 3.08
N LEU A 305 -0.92 -11.20 4.31
CA LEU A 305 0.02 -10.25 4.89
C LEU A 305 1.44 -10.74 4.68
N TRP A 306 2.34 -9.87 4.23
CA TRP A 306 3.67 -10.25 3.77
C TRP A 306 4.77 -9.62 4.61
N GLU A 307 5.76 -10.42 5.01
CA GLU A 307 7.01 -9.92 5.58
C GLU A 307 8.17 -10.52 4.78
N LYS A 308 9.01 -9.66 4.20
CA LYS A 308 10.21 -10.08 3.42
C LYS A 308 9.93 -11.15 2.36
N GLY A 309 8.78 -11.07 1.68
CA GLY A 309 8.39 -12.02 0.63
C GLY A 309 7.81 -13.35 1.14
N VAL A 310 7.53 -13.47 2.44
CA VAL A 310 6.85 -14.62 3.04
C VAL A 310 5.49 -14.19 3.58
N VAL A 311 4.46 -15.00 3.37
CA VAL A 311 3.14 -14.75 3.95
C VAL A 311 3.16 -15.13 5.43
N THR A 312 2.97 -14.15 6.32
CA THR A 312 2.99 -14.36 7.78
C THR A 312 1.59 -14.48 8.39
N GLY A 313 0.56 -14.14 7.62
CA GLY A 313 -0.81 -14.12 8.09
C GLY A 313 -1.79 -13.67 7.04
N THR A 314 -3.03 -13.42 7.44
CA THR A 314 -4.05 -12.84 6.56
C THR A 314 -4.88 -11.77 7.25
N LEU A 315 -5.31 -10.78 6.48
CA LEU A 315 -6.41 -9.89 6.81
C LEU A 315 -7.68 -10.40 6.13
N LYS A 316 -8.75 -10.58 6.90
CA LYS A 316 -10.04 -11.10 6.43
C LYS A 316 -11.13 -10.07 6.69
N ILE A 317 -11.92 -9.78 5.66
CA ILE A 317 -13.05 -8.85 5.72
C ILE A 317 -14.30 -9.59 5.26
N TYR A 318 -15.40 -9.43 5.99
CA TYR A 318 -16.63 -10.16 5.76
C TYR A 318 -17.88 -9.27 5.72
N TYR A 319 -18.85 -9.72 4.93
CA TYR A 319 -20.19 -9.13 4.88
C TYR A 319 -21.27 -10.22 4.87
N CYS A 320 -22.38 -9.96 5.55
CA CYS A 320 -23.54 -10.84 5.62
C CYS A 320 -24.35 -10.89 4.33
N HIS A 321 -24.13 -9.94 3.42
CA HIS A 321 -24.85 -9.88 2.15
C HIS A 321 -23.92 -10.25 1.00
N ALA A 322 -24.46 -10.94 -0.01
CA ALA A 322 -23.75 -11.23 -1.25
C ALA A 322 -23.41 -9.94 -2.02
N HIS A 323 -22.40 -10.01 -2.88
CA HIS A 323 -21.99 -8.93 -3.80
C HIS A 323 -21.53 -7.63 -3.13
N ARG A 324 -21.07 -7.69 -1.87
CA ARG A 324 -20.56 -6.51 -1.14
C ARG A 324 -19.11 -6.20 -1.43
N ILE A 325 -18.31 -7.17 -1.88
CA ILE A 325 -16.92 -6.92 -2.27
C ILE A 325 -16.90 -6.30 -3.67
N THR A 326 -16.68 -4.99 -3.73
CA THR A 326 -16.49 -4.23 -4.97
C THR A 326 -15.01 -4.12 -5.32
N SER A 327 -14.69 -3.81 -6.58
CA SER A 327 -13.29 -3.57 -6.98
C SER A 327 -12.65 -2.42 -6.21
N SER A 328 -13.40 -1.38 -5.87
CA SER A 328 -12.88 -0.25 -5.07
C SER A 328 -12.54 -0.66 -3.64
N LEU A 329 -13.37 -1.50 -3.01
CA LEU A 329 -13.09 -2.06 -1.68
C LEU A 329 -11.88 -3.00 -1.73
N GLN A 330 -11.77 -3.82 -2.78
CA GLN A 330 -10.62 -4.70 -2.97
C GLN A 330 -9.31 -3.91 -3.06
N GLU A 331 -9.23 -2.89 -3.93
CA GLU A 331 -8.03 -2.05 -4.06
C GLU A 331 -7.67 -1.36 -2.74
N MET A 332 -8.66 -0.82 -2.03
CA MET A 332 -8.47 -0.21 -0.72
C MET A 332 -7.89 -1.19 0.29
N ALA A 333 -8.48 -2.39 0.38
CA ALA A 333 -8.06 -3.41 1.33
C ALA A 333 -6.68 -3.98 1.00
N VAL A 334 -6.30 -4.05 -0.28
CA VAL A 334 -4.93 -4.37 -0.70
C VAL A 334 -3.95 -3.31 -0.21
N GLY A 335 -4.22 -2.03 -0.46
CA GLY A 335 -3.39 -0.93 0.03
C GLY A 335 -3.26 -0.95 1.56
N LEU A 336 -4.38 -1.15 2.27
CA LEU A 336 -4.40 -1.28 3.72
C LEU A 336 -3.56 -2.48 4.20
N SER A 337 -3.66 -3.64 3.55
CA SER A 337 -2.89 -4.84 3.91
C SER A 337 -1.38 -4.64 3.76
N GLN A 338 -0.93 -3.86 2.76
CA GLN A 338 0.48 -3.52 2.58
C GLN A 338 0.99 -2.63 3.71
N ILE A 339 0.18 -1.66 4.14
CA ILE A 339 0.54 -0.79 5.26
C ILE A 339 0.59 -1.59 6.56
N ILE A 340 -0.42 -2.43 6.83
CA ILE A 340 -0.44 -3.32 8.00
C ILE A 340 0.76 -4.27 8.00
N SER A 341 1.08 -4.86 6.85
CA SER A 341 2.26 -5.73 6.70
C SER A 341 3.56 -5.00 7.06
N THR A 342 3.71 -3.76 6.59
CA THR A 342 4.86 -2.91 6.93
C THR A 342 4.89 -2.57 8.43
N GLN A 343 3.74 -2.26 9.03
CA GLN A 343 3.64 -1.97 10.47
C GLN A 343 4.01 -3.19 11.33
N LEU A 344 3.58 -4.39 10.93
CA LEU A 344 3.95 -5.66 11.57
C LEU A 344 5.46 -5.94 11.45
N GLU A 345 6.04 -5.74 10.27
CA GLU A 345 7.47 -5.93 10.05
C GLU A 345 8.33 -4.99 10.92
N VAL A 346 7.96 -3.70 10.98
CA VAL A 346 8.65 -2.71 11.81
C VAL A 346 8.56 -3.08 13.30
N SER A 347 7.35 -3.43 13.77
CA SER A 347 7.13 -3.83 15.17
C SER A 347 7.98 -5.05 15.56
N ARG A 348 8.01 -6.08 14.71
CA ARG A 348 8.81 -7.28 14.95
C ARG A 348 10.31 -6.97 14.95
N ALA A 349 10.78 -6.08 14.08
CA ALA A 349 12.17 -5.66 14.05
C ALA A 349 12.58 -4.91 15.33
N GLU A 350 11.70 -4.05 15.85
CA GLU A 350 11.91 -3.35 17.13
C GLU A 350 11.99 -4.34 18.30
N GLN A 351 11.07 -5.29 18.37
CA GLN A 351 11.08 -6.34 19.41
C GLN A 351 12.35 -7.19 19.38
N LEU A 352 12.79 -7.62 18.20
CA LEU A 352 14.04 -8.38 18.03
C LEU A 352 15.25 -7.56 18.49
N ARG A 353 15.28 -6.26 18.17
CA ARG A 353 16.35 -5.36 18.61
C ARG A 353 16.37 -5.18 20.12
N GLU A 354 15.20 -5.03 20.75
CA GLU A 354 15.12 -4.91 22.21
C GLU A 354 15.56 -6.21 22.90
N MET A 355 15.17 -7.38 22.38
CA MET A 355 15.63 -8.66 22.89
C MET A 355 17.14 -8.84 22.73
N ALA A 356 17.70 -8.45 21.58
CA ALA A 356 19.14 -8.48 21.36
C ALA A 356 19.89 -7.57 22.34
N ASN A 357 19.43 -6.33 22.52
CA ASN A 357 20.01 -5.40 23.50
C ASN A 357 19.94 -5.96 24.94
N LYS A 358 18.81 -6.56 25.32
CA LYS A 358 18.66 -7.20 26.65
C LYS A 358 19.61 -8.39 26.80
N ALA A 359 19.81 -9.19 25.76
CA ALA A 359 20.74 -10.30 25.77
C ALA A 359 22.19 -9.82 25.88
N GLU A 360 22.58 -8.80 25.12
CA GLU A 360 23.90 -8.17 25.19
C GLU A 360 24.17 -7.58 26.58
N LEU A 361 23.21 -6.84 27.16
CA LEU A 361 23.32 -6.32 28.52
C LEU A 361 23.46 -7.45 29.56
N ARG A 362 22.70 -8.55 29.43
CA ARG A 362 22.84 -9.71 30.32
C ARG A 362 24.20 -10.38 30.19
N ALA A 363 24.73 -10.50 28.98
CA ALA A 363 26.06 -11.06 28.73
C ALA A 363 27.17 -10.18 29.30
N LEU A 364 27.04 -8.85 29.19
CA LEU A 364 27.94 -7.90 29.84
C LEU A 364 27.85 -7.99 31.37
N GLN A 365 26.64 -8.10 31.93
CA GLN A 365 26.44 -8.28 33.36
C GLN A 365 27.05 -9.58 33.88
N SER A 366 27.01 -10.68 33.11
CA SER A 366 27.60 -11.96 33.54
C SER A 366 29.13 -11.94 33.63
N LYS A 367 29.82 -10.99 32.96
CA LYS A 367 31.28 -10.81 33.10
C LYS A 367 31.70 -10.32 34.50
N ILE A 368 30.76 -9.88 35.33
CA ILE A 368 31.02 -9.46 36.71
C ILE A 368 30.22 -10.36 37.64
N ASN A 369 30.91 -11.10 38.54
CA ASN A 369 30.25 -11.86 39.60
C ASN A 369 29.79 -10.89 40.72
N PRO A 370 28.49 -10.56 40.84
CA PRO A 370 28.05 -9.53 41.78
C PRO A 370 28.26 -9.98 43.23
N HIS A 371 28.09 -11.27 43.50
CA HIS A 371 28.29 -11.84 44.82
C HIS A 371 29.76 -11.73 45.27
N PHE A 372 30.70 -12.04 44.38
CA PHE A 372 32.12 -11.81 44.64
C PHE A 372 32.40 -10.33 44.95
N LEU A 373 31.85 -9.41 44.15
CA LEU A 373 32.04 -7.97 44.35
C LEU A 373 31.52 -7.50 45.71
N PHE A 374 30.30 -7.88 46.10
CA PHE A 374 29.75 -7.57 47.43
C PHE A 374 30.61 -8.14 48.56
N ASN A 375 31.08 -9.38 48.40
CA ASN A 375 31.92 -10.04 49.39
C ASN A 375 33.30 -9.39 49.53
N ALA A 376 33.91 -9.00 48.41
CA ALA A 376 35.17 -8.27 48.39
C ALA A 376 35.04 -6.93 49.10
N LEU A 377 33.96 -6.17 48.82
CA LEU A 377 33.69 -4.89 49.50
C LEU A 377 33.47 -5.06 51.00
N ASN A 378 32.79 -6.13 51.44
CA ASN A 378 32.62 -6.44 52.86
C ASN A 378 33.95 -6.78 53.55
N ALA A 379 34.83 -7.56 52.90
CA ALA A 379 36.16 -7.88 53.41
C ALA A 379 37.06 -6.64 53.48
N ILE A 380 36.96 -5.73 52.51
CA ILE A 380 37.64 -4.43 52.56
C ILE A 380 37.11 -3.61 53.74
N SER A 381 35.79 -3.51 53.89
CA SER A 381 35.15 -2.73 54.96
C SER A 381 35.55 -3.20 56.36
N SER A 382 35.60 -4.53 56.59
CA SER A 382 36.06 -5.08 57.87
C SER A 382 37.56 -4.82 58.10
N SER A 383 38.36 -4.89 57.04
CA SER A 383 39.81 -4.65 57.11
C SER A 383 40.15 -3.19 57.42
N ILE A 384 39.35 -2.20 57.01
CA ILE A 384 39.63 -0.77 57.26
C ILE A 384 39.87 -0.47 58.74
N ARG A 385 39.11 -1.11 59.64
CA ARG A 385 39.23 -0.85 61.08
C ARG A 385 40.37 -1.63 61.74
N MET A 386 40.69 -2.82 61.25
CA MET A 386 41.65 -3.73 61.88
C MET A 386 43.07 -3.56 61.30
N ASN A 387 43.18 -3.40 59.98
CA ASN A 387 44.44 -3.23 59.27
C ASN A 387 44.23 -2.39 57.99
N PRO A 388 44.38 -1.05 58.09
CA PRO A 388 44.17 -0.14 56.96
C PRO A 388 45.06 -0.42 55.74
N ASP A 389 46.28 -0.93 55.94
CA ASP A 389 47.20 -1.25 54.84
C ASP A 389 46.72 -2.47 54.05
N THR A 390 46.22 -3.51 54.73
CA THR A 390 45.56 -4.66 54.08
C THR A 390 44.34 -4.20 53.28
N ALA A 391 43.51 -3.30 53.83
CA ALA A 391 42.36 -2.76 53.11
C ALA A 391 42.79 -2.02 51.82
N ARG A 392 43.88 -1.23 51.88
CA ARG A 392 44.45 -0.55 50.70
C ARG A 392 44.91 -1.55 49.64
N GLN A 393 45.57 -2.63 50.06
CA GLN A 393 46.02 -3.67 49.14
C GLN A 393 44.84 -4.40 48.47
N LEU A 394 43.79 -4.71 49.24
CA LEU A 394 42.58 -5.35 48.72
C LEU A 394 41.85 -4.47 47.69
N ILE A 395 41.86 -3.14 47.87
CA ILE A 395 41.33 -2.21 46.86
C ILE A 395 42.12 -2.31 45.55
N PHE A 396 43.46 -2.36 45.62
CA PHE A 396 44.30 -2.53 44.42
C PHE A 396 44.07 -3.90 43.75
N ASN A 397 43.95 -4.97 44.53
CA ASN A 397 43.68 -6.31 44.01
C ASN A 397 42.30 -6.34 43.33
N LEU A 398 41.27 -5.76 43.95
CA LEU A 398 39.93 -5.70 43.37
C LEU A 398 39.90 -4.84 42.10
N SER A 399 40.61 -3.71 42.08
CA SER A 399 40.72 -2.86 40.90
C SER A 399 41.38 -3.58 39.72
N ARG A 400 42.49 -4.30 39.96
CA ARG A 400 43.18 -5.09 38.94
C ARG A 400 42.31 -6.25 38.45
N TYR A 401 41.67 -6.98 39.36
CA TYR A 401 40.75 -8.07 39.04
C TYR A 401 39.58 -7.60 38.16
N LEU A 402 38.92 -6.50 38.52
CA LEU A 402 37.79 -5.96 37.75
C LEU A 402 38.23 -5.45 36.38
N ARG A 403 39.34 -4.70 36.31
CA ARG A 403 39.87 -4.18 35.04
C ARG A 403 40.13 -5.33 34.07
N TYR A 404 40.77 -6.38 34.56
CA TYR A 404 41.12 -7.54 33.76
C TYR A 404 39.88 -8.27 33.19
N ASN A 405 38.87 -8.56 34.03
CA ASN A 405 37.65 -9.23 33.58
C ASN A 405 36.82 -8.39 32.57
N ILE A 406 36.99 -7.07 32.57
CA ILE A 406 36.29 -6.16 31.66
C ILE A 406 37.06 -5.95 30.34
N GLU A 407 38.39 -5.84 30.41
CA GLU A 407 39.22 -5.51 29.24
C GLU A 407 39.50 -6.71 28.33
N LEU A 408 39.50 -7.94 28.86
CA LEU A 408 39.82 -9.12 28.06
C LEU A 408 38.62 -9.67 27.27
N LYS A 409 38.92 -10.05 26.03
CA LYS A 409 38.03 -10.81 25.17
C LYS A 409 38.23 -12.30 25.45
N ASP A 410 37.15 -13.06 25.47
CA ASP A 410 37.14 -14.49 25.82
C ASP A 410 38.10 -15.33 24.94
N ASP A 411 38.43 -14.86 23.72
CA ASP A 411 39.33 -15.52 22.77
C ASP A 411 40.76 -14.91 22.70
N GLU A 412 41.11 -13.98 23.59
CA GLU A 412 42.44 -13.37 23.60
C GLU A 412 43.48 -14.34 24.19
N GLN A 413 44.55 -14.61 23.42
CA GLN A 413 45.69 -15.39 23.89
C GLN A 413 46.58 -14.52 24.78
N ILE A 414 46.86 -15.00 26.00
CA ILE A 414 47.69 -14.31 27.00
C ILE A 414 48.79 -15.20 27.53
N ASP A 415 49.88 -14.59 28.02
CA ASP A 415 50.92 -15.33 28.74
C ASP A 415 50.34 -15.88 30.06
N ILE A 416 50.63 -17.15 30.36
CA ILE A 416 50.26 -17.82 31.61
C ILE A 416 50.58 -17.00 32.86
N LYS A 417 51.70 -16.27 32.88
CA LYS A 417 52.11 -15.40 33.99
C LYS A 417 51.07 -14.32 34.24
N ARG A 418 50.48 -13.76 33.18
CA ARG A 418 49.44 -12.73 33.26
C ARG A 418 48.17 -13.29 33.91
N GLU A 419 47.76 -14.50 33.53
CA GLU A 419 46.62 -15.18 34.17
C GLU A 419 46.90 -15.52 35.64
N LEU A 420 48.11 -15.97 35.96
CA LEU A 420 48.50 -16.26 37.34
C LEU A 420 48.53 -15.03 38.23
N TYR A 421 48.96 -13.87 37.72
CA TYR A 421 48.86 -12.61 38.48
C TYR A 421 47.43 -12.27 38.84
N GLN A 422 46.49 -12.48 37.93
CA GLN A 422 45.08 -12.23 38.16
C GLN A 422 44.48 -13.22 39.17
N ILE A 423 44.84 -14.50 39.06
CA ILE A 423 44.44 -15.54 40.02
C ILE A 423 44.93 -15.20 41.42
N LYS A 424 46.17 -14.70 41.55
CA LYS A 424 46.71 -14.24 42.84
C LYS A 424 45.90 -13.06 43.41
N ASP A 425 45.48 -12.12 42.58
CA ASP A 425 44.64 -10.99 43.00
C ASP A 425 43.26 -11.46 43.51
N TYR A 426 42.64 -12.41 42.79
CA TYR A 426 41.38 -13.05 43.21
C TYR A 426 41.54 -13.79 44.55
N ILE A 427 42.57 -14.63 44.66
CA ILE A 427 42.83 -15.44 45.85
C ILE A 427 43.12 -14.55 47.06
N ALA A 428 43.86 -13.46 46.90
CA ALA A 428 44.13 -12.54 48.00
C ALA A 428 42.84 -11.92 48.57
N ILE A 429 41.85 -11.64 47.70
CA ILE A 429 40.53 -11.14 48.12
C ILE A 429 39.75 -12.24 48.87
N GLU A 430 39.74 -13.46 48.34
CA GLU A 430 39.07 -14.59 48.98
C GLU A 430 39.72 -14.99 50.32
N GLN A 431 41.05 -14.92 50.42
CA GLN A 431 41.80 -15.18 51.65
C GLN A 431 41.47 -14.15 52.73
N ALA A 432 41.37 -12.87 52.40
CA ALA A 432 40.93 -11.85 53.34
C ALA A 432 39.49 -12.08 53.83
N ARG A 433 38.63 -12.65 52.98
CA ARG A 433 37.24 -13.00 53.33
C ARG A 433 37.15 -14.22 54.24
N PHE A 434 37.87 -15.29 53.90
CA PHE A 434 37.79 -16.57 54.59
C PHE A 434 38.74 -16.69 55.79
N GLY A 435 39.70 -15.76 55.93
CA GLY A 435 40.73 -15.79 56.97
C GLY A 435 41.45 -17.13 57.01
N ASP A 436 41.62 -17.68 58.20
CA ASP A 436 42.34 -18.94 58.44
C ASP A 436 41.68 -20.18 57.83
N LYS A 437 40.47 -20.05 57.25
CA LYS A 437 39.74 -21.15 56.63
C LYS A 437 40.31 -21.53 55.27
N LEU A 438 40.90 -20.58 54.53
CA LEU A 438 41.45 -20.80 53.19
C LEU A 438 42.98 -20.74 53.22
N THR A 439 43.63 -21.88 52.97
CA THR A 439 45.06 -21.93 52.68
C THR A 439 45.27 -22.21 51.19
N VAL A 440 46.18 -21.50 50.55
CA VAL A 440 46.52 -21.73 49.13
C VAL A 440 47.98 -22.08 48.99
N ILE A 441 48.27 -23.17 48.28
CA ILE A 441 49.61 -23.64 47.96
C ILE A 441 49.82 -23.48 46.46
N TYR A 442 50.93 -22.85 46.08
CA TYR A 442 51.34 -22.71 44.69
C TYR A 442 52.50 -23.68 44.42
N ASP A 443 52.31 -24.62 43.51
CA ASP A 443 53.31 -25.57 43.02
C ASP A 443 53.53 -25.29 41.53
N ILE A 444 54.35 -24.28 41.23
CA ILE A 444 54.51 -23.72 39.88
C ILE A 444 55.99 -23.73 39.52
N ASP A 445 56.33 -24.36 38.40
CA ASP A 445 57.68 -24.30 37.82
C ASP A 445 58.00 -22.87 37.32
N ASP A 446 59.10 -22.27 37.80
CA ASP A 446 59.46 -20.86 37.55
C ASP A 446 59.74 -20.53 36.07
N GLU A 447 60.17 -21.51 35.27
CA GLU A 447 60.57 -21.35 33.87
C GLU A 447 59.41 -21.47 32.86
N VAL A 448 58.19 -21.74 33.33
CA VAL A 448 57.05 -21.99 32.45
C VAL A 448 56.52 -20.68 31.84
N SER A 449 56.59 -20.56 30.51
CA SER A 449 56.03 -19.45 29.73
C SER A 449 55.40 -19.99 28.45
N PHE A 450 54.09 -19.85 28.32
CA PHE A 450 53.32 -20.23 27.16
C PHE A 450 52.04 -19.40 27.07
N MET A 451 51.44 -19.36 25.88
CA MET A 451 50.20 -18.64 25.62
C MET A 451 49.00 -19.55 25.86
N ILE A 452 48.01 -19.03 26.56
CA ILE A 452 46.71 -19.68 26.79
C ILE A 452 45.55 -18.75 26.47
N PRO A 453 44.38 -19.28 26.09
CA PRO A 453 43.15 -18.49 26.11
C PRO A 453 42.94 -17.89 27.50
N SER A 454 42.58 -16.61 27.56
CA SER A 454 42.28 -15.98 28.84
C SER A 454 41.16 -16.68 29.61
N LEU A 455 41.19 -16.59 30.94
CA LEU A 455 40.16 -17.14 31.84
C LEU A 455 40.01 -18.67 31.75
N LEU A 456 41.10 -19.39 31.45
CA LEU A 456 41.10 -20.86 31.38
C LEU A 456 41.22 -21.49 32.78
N ILE A 457 42.10 -20.96 33.62
CA ILE A 457 42.43 -21.48 34.95
C ILE A 457 41.55 -20.81 36.01
N GLN A 458 41.21 -19.53 35.85
CA GLN A 458 40.41 -18.79 36.84
C GLN A 458 39.11 -19.51 37.23
N PRO A 459 38.24 -20.01 36.32
CA PRO A 459 37.01 -20.70 36.68
C PRO A 459 37.25 -21.96 37.53
N LEU A 460 38.38 -22.64 37.34
CA LEU A 460 38.75 -23.82 38.13
C LEU A 460 39.10 -23.43 39.56
N VAL A 461 39.85 -22.34 39.73
CA VAL A 461 40.19 -21.77 41.05
C VAL A 461 38.94 -21.26 41.77
N GLU A 462 38.06 -20.55 41.06
CA GLU A 462 36.77 -20.10 41.60
C GLU A 462 35.94 -21.30 42.08
N ASN A 463 35.85 -22.36 41.27
CA ASN A 463 35.13 -23.57 41.65
C ASN A 463 35.76 -24.28 42.86
N ALA A 464 37.08 -24.37 42.94
CA ALA A 464 37.76 -24.98 44.09
C ALA A 464 37.47 -24.23 45.40
N ILE A 465 37.39 -22.89 45.35
CA ILE A 465 37.09 -22.08 46.53
C ILE A 465 35.58 -22.11 46.86
N VAL A 466 34.72 -21.88 45.88
CA VAL A 466 33.26 -21.82 46.07
C VAL A 466 32.68 -23.19 46.43
N HIS A 467 33.04 -24.24 45.71
CA HIS A 467 32.48 -25.58 45.95
C HIS A 467 33.32 -26.41 46.92
N GLY A 468 34.63 -26.16 47.04
CA GLY A 468 35.50 -26.86 47.98
C GLY A 468 35.50 -26.21 49.37
N ILE A 469 35.80 -24.92 49.46
CA ILE A 469 36.10 -24.25 50.74
C ILE A 469 34.86 -23.67 51.42
N GLN A 470 33.94 -23.08 50.66
CA GLN A 470 32.73 -22.47 51.22
C GLN A 470 31.89 -23.46 52.05
N PRO A 471 31.54 -24.68 51.59
CA PRO A 471 30.72 -25.62 52.36
C PRO A 471 31.46 -26.34 53.50
N CYS A 472 32.80 -26.40 53.48
CA CYS A 472 33.57 -27.06 54.54
C CYS A 472 33.40 -26.34 55.89
N LYS A 473 33.31 -27.08 57.00
CA LYS A 473 33.23 -26.50 58.36
C LYS A 473 34.59 -26.13 58.95
N GLY A 474 35.67 -26.78 58.47
CA GLY A 474 37.04 -26.58 58.95
C GLY A 474 37.92 -25.81 57.96
N LYS A 475 39.23 -25.78 58.23
CA LYS A 475 40.24 -25.25 57.32
C LYS A 475 40.33 -26.13 56.07
N GLY A 476 40.50 -25.52 54.92
CA GLY A 476 40.71 -26.21 53.64
C GLY A 476 41.91 -25.66 52.90
N VAL A 477 42.46 -26.49 52.00
CA VAL A 477 43.65 -26.19 51.22
C VAL A 477 43.29 -26.26 49.74
N VAL A 478 43.59 -25.21 48.98
CA VAL A 478 43.56 -25.22 47.52
C VAL A 478 45.00 -25.26 47.02
N THR A 479 45.34 -26.25 46.19
CA THR A 479 46.67 -26.35 45.57
C THR A 479 46.53 -26.02 44.10
N ILE A 480 47.38 -25.13 43.59
CA ILE A 480 47.44 -24.76 42.18
C ILE A 480 48.78 -25.27 41.63
N GLY A 481 48.72 -26.29 40.79
CA GLY A 481 49.88 -26.94 40.20
C GLY A 481 50.06 -26.58 38.72
N ILE A 482 51.25 -26.12 38.32
CA ILE A 482 51.62 -25.90 36.92
C ILE A 482 53.02 -26.47 36.69
N ASN A 483 53.04 -27.66 36.09
CA ASN A 483 54.25 -28.47 35.97
C ASN A 483 54.51 -28.88 34.51
N GLU A 484 55.76 -28.81 34.07
CA GLU A 484 56.15 -29.30 32.74
C GLU A 484 56.24 -30.84 32.73
N CYS A 485 55.63 -31.48 31.74
CA CYS A 485 55.53 -32.94 31.61
C CYS A 485 55.92 -33.35 30.18
N GLY A 486 57.23 -33.27 29.86
CA GLY A 486 57.72 -33.51 28.50
C GLY A 486 57.21 -32.44 27.54
N ASN A 487 56.51 -32.83 26.47
CA ASN A 487 55.96 -31.89 25.48
C ASN A 487 54.58 -31.32 25.86
N ARG A 488 54.16 -31.40 27.13
CA ARG A 488 52.88 -30.88 27.62
C ARG A 488 53.07 -30.20 28.96
N VAL A 489 52.25 -29.18 29.22
CA VAL A 489 52.13 -28.58 30.56
C VAL A 489 50.90 -29.16 31.24
N ARG A 490 51.05 -29.60 32.50
CA ARG A 490 49.94 -30.03 33.35
C ARG A 490 49.51 -28.87 34.24
N ILE A 491 48.24 -28.53 34.19
CA ILE A 491 47.56 -27.61 35.12
C ILE A 491 46.65 -28.47 36.00
N SER A 492 46.79 -28.41 37.32
CA SER A 492 46.05 -29.23 38.29
C SER A 492 45.53 -28.45 39.48
#